data_AF-A0A257SJ18-F1
#
_entry.id   AF-A0A257SJ18-F1
#
_cell.length_a   1.000
_cell.length_b   1.000
_cell.length_c   1.000
_cell.angle_alpha   90.00
_cell.angle_beta   90.00
_cell.angle_gamma   90.00
#
_symmetry.space_group_name_H-M   'P 1'
#
loop_
_entity.id
_entity.type
_entity.pdbx_description
1 polymer ?
#
loop_
_entity_poly.entity_id
_entity_poly.type
_entity_poly.pdbx_seq_one_letter_code
_entity_poly.pdbx_strand_id
1 'polypeptide(L)'
;MSAWGVTALLDWLGALPLGALYACLGAIAAAENVFPPLPADSVVAFGSFLAARGHGSALAAVAAVWIGNVAGAMGMYALGRRYGA
;
A
#
# COMPACT_ATOMS: atom_id res chain seq x y z
N MET A 1 -3.64 -21.44 -9.67
CA MET A 1 -3.09 -20.10 -9.41
C MET A 1 -1.66 -20.27 -8.93
N SER A 2 -0.68 -19.79 -9.71
CA SER A 2 0.74 -20.09 -9.50
C SER A 2 1.27 -19.46 -8.21
N ALA A 3 1.76 -20.29 -7.28
CA ALA A 3 2.48 -19.90 -6.07
C ALA A 3 3.67 -18.95 -6.35
N TRP A 4 4.14 -18.90 -7.59
CA TRP A 4 5.21 -18.04 -8.10
C TRP A 4 4.94 -16.53 -7.98
N GLY A 5 3.68 -16.08 -8.12
CA GLY A 5 3.38 -14.64 -8.15
C GLY A 5 3.42 -13.97 -6.77
N VAL A 6 2.87 -14.65 -5.76
CA VAL A 6 2.82 -14.14 -4.39
C VAL A 6 4.21 -14.15 -3.77
N THR A 7 4.96 -15.25 -3.93
CA THR A 7 6.33 -15.35 -3.41
C THR A 7 7.25 -14.31 -4.01
N ALA A 8 7.19 -14.10 -5.34
CA ALA A 8 7.97 -13.05 -6.00
C ALA A 8 7.64 -11.63 -5.49
N LEU A 9 6.37 -11.34 -5.20
CA LEU A 9 5.96 -10.06 -4.60
C LEU A 9 6.54 -9.89 -3.19
N LEU A 10 6.47 -10.93 -2.36
CA LEU A 10 6.97 -10.89 -0.99
C LEU A 10 8.50 -10.71 -0.96
N ASP A 11 9.21 -11.42 -1.83
CA ASP A 11 10.66 -11.29 -1.99
C ASP A 11 11.05 -9.88 -2.46
N TRP A 12 10.29 -9.31 -3.41
CA TRP A 12 10.49 -7.96 -3.90
C TRP A 12 10.24 -6.90 -2.81
N LEU A 13 9.15 -7.02 -2.05
CA LEU A 13 8.89 -6.15 -0.90
C LEU A 13 10.04 -6.27 0.13
N GLY A 14 10.49 -7.50 0.38
CA GLY A 14 11.65 -7.88 1.19
C GLY A 14 12.92 -7.09 0.92
N ALA A 15 13.16 -6.80 -0.36
CA ALA A 15 14.37 -6.16 -0.85
C ALA A 15 14.32 -4.62 -0.84
N LEU A 16 13.16 -4.02 -0.55
CA LEU A 16 13.01 -2.55 -0.59
C LEU A 16 13.69 -1.89 0.62
N PRO A 17 14.35 -0.73 0.43
CA PRO A 17 14.76 0.11 1.54
C PRO A 17 13.52 0.69 2.24
N LEU A 18 13.61 0.94 3.55
CA LEU A 18 12.46 1.34 4.39
C LEU A 18 11.62 2.49 3.82
N GLY A 19 12.25 3.53 3.29
CA GLY A 19 11.53 4.66 2.69
C GLY A 19 10.68 4.25 1.47
N ALA A 20 11.24 3.42 0.59
CA ALA A 20 10.53 2.89 -0.58
C ALA A 20 9.44 1.89 -0.17
N LEU A 21 9.69 1.07 0.86
CA LEU A 21 8.69 0.17 1.42
C LEU A 21 7.48 0.97 1.92
N TYR A 22 7.67 2.03 2.71
CA TYR A 22 6.57 2.89 3.16
C TYR A 22 5.84 3.57 2.01
N ALA A 23 6.57 4.10 1.02
CA ALA A 23 5.95 4.69 -0.16
C ALA A 23 5.10 3.67 -0.94
N CYS A 24 5.59 2.43 -1.08
CA CYS A 24 4.83 1.34 -1.68
C CYS A 24 3.56 1.00 -0.90
N LEU A 25 3.63 0.92 0.43
CA LEU A 25 2.46 0.66 1.26
C LEU A 25 1.38 1.74 1.07
N GLY A 26 1.79 3.02 1.09
CA GLY A 26 0.89 4.13 0.82
C GLY A 26 0.30 4.09 -0.59
N ALA A 27 1.11 3.78 -1.61
CA ALA A 27 0.66 3.69 -2.99
C ALA A 27 -0.36 2.55 -3.21
N ILE A 28 -0.15 1.39 -2.59
CA ILE A 28 -1.06 0.25 -2.69
C ILE A 28 -2.39 0.56 -1.98
N ALA A 29 -2.34 1.19 -0.80
CA ALA A 29 -3.53 1.67 -0.10
C ALA A 29 -4.31 2.72 -0.94
N ALA A 30 -3.60 3.63 -1.60
CA ALA A 30 -4.23 4.58 -2.53
C ALA A 30 -4.88 3.88 -3.73
N ALA A 31 -4.21 2.87 -4.29
CA ALA A 31 -4.68 2.15 -5.47
C ALA A 31 -5.96 1.35 -5.21
N GLU A 32 -6.14 0.79 -4.00
CA GLU A 32 -7.36 0.06 -3.62
C GLU A 32 -8.62 0.95 -3.67
N ASN A 33 -8.49 2.26 -3.42
CA ASN A 33 -9.61 3.20 -3.60
C ASN A 33 -10.08 3.30 -5.06
N VAL A 34 -9.17 3.07 -6.02
CA VAL A 34 -9.46 3.11 -7.47
C VAL A 34 -9.92 1.74 -7.96
N PHE A 35 -9.25 0.68 -7.51
CA PHE A 35 -9.55 -0.71 -7.83
C PHE A 35 -9.71 -1.52 -6.53
N PRO A 36 -10.94 -1.58 -5.98
CA PRO A 36 -11.22 -2.29 -4.73
C PRO A 36 -10.81 -3.77 -4.65
N PRO A 37 -10.75 -4.58 -5.73
CA PRO A 37 -10.34 -5.98 -5.60
C PRO A 37 -8.83 -6.18 -5.36
N LEU A 38 -8.05 -5.11 -5.17
CA LEU A 38 -6.65 -5.20 -4.76
C LEU A 38 -6.56 -5.68 -3.30
N PRO A 39 -5.65 -6.61 -2.95
CA PRO A 39 -5.52 -7.10 -1.57
C PRO A 39 -4.59 -6.19 -0.74
N ALA A 40 -4.90 -4.88 -0.62
CA ALA A 40 -3.99 -3.93 0.00
C ALA A 40 -3.74 -4.24 1.49
N ASP A 41 -4.76 -4.66 2.23
CA ASP A 41 -4.65 -5.05 3.64
C ASP A 41 -3.58 -6.12 3.88
N SER A 42 -3.52 -7.12 3.00
CA SER A 42 -2.54 -8.20 3.11
C SER A 42 -1.11 -7.70 2.84
N VAL A 43 -0.95 -6.83 1.84
CA VAL A 43 0.35 -6.25 1.50
C VAL A 43 0.83 -5.28 2.58
N VAL A 44 -0.07 -4.46 3.13
CA VAL A 44 0.21 -3.53 4.22
C VAL A 44 0.59 -4.26 5.50
N ALA A 45 -0.14 -5.31 5.87
CA ALA A 45 0.20 -6.12 7.05
C ALA A 45 1.59 -6.75 6.91
N PHE A 46 1.88 -7.38 5.77
CA PHE A 46 3.18 -8.00 5.52
C PHE A 46 4.32 -6.98 5.42
N GLY A 47 4.14 -5.89 4.66
CA GLY A 47 5.17 -4.86 4.52
C GLY A 47 5.42 -4.11 5.83
N SER A 48 4.41 -3.93 6.68
CA SER A 48 4.60 -3.36 8.02
C SER A 48 5.39 -4.31 8.94
N PHE A 49 5.14 -5.62 8.84
CA PHE A 49 5.94 -6.63 9.53
C PHE A 49 7.40 -6.61 9.07
N LEU A 50 7.64 -6.51 7.76
CA LEU A 50 8.99 -6.41 7.21
C LEU A 50 9.69 -5.11 7.65
N ALA A 51 8.98 -3.98 7.67
CA ALA A 51 9.51 -2.73 8.18
C ALA A 51 9.95 -2.87 9.65
N ALA A 52 9.14 -3.51 10.50
CA ALA A 52 9.50 -3.78 11.89
C ALA A 52 10.75 -4.66 12.02
N ARG A 53 10.88 -5.70 11.17
CA ARG A 53 12.09 -6.54 11.10
C ARG A 53 13.34 -5.77 10.68
N GLY A 54 13.17 -4.76 9.82
CA GLY A 54 14.24 -3.86 9.36
C GLY A 54 14.58 -2.71 10.31
N HIS A 55 14.09 -2.72 11.57
CA HIS A 55 14.20 -1.61 12.53
C HIS A 55 13.51 -0.31 12.05
N GLY A 56 12.50 -0.44 11.21
CA GLY A 56 11.62 0.65 10.79
C GLY A 56 10.62 1.07 11.86
N SER A 57 10.00 2.23 11.66
CA SER A 57 8.98 2.80 12.56
C SER A 57 7.57 2.32 12.19
N ALA A 58 6.84 1.82 13.17
CA ALA A 58 5.42 1.50 13.03
C ALA A 58 4.58 2.76 12.74
N LEU A 59 4.93 3.89 13.36
CA LEU A 59 4.24 5.15 13.13
C LEU A 59 4.42 5.64 11.68
N ALA A 60 5.61 5.43 11.10
CA ALA A 60 5.87 5.76 9.70
C ALA A 60 5.04 4.89 8.74
N ALA A 61 4.90 3.59 9.02
CA ALA A 61 4.04 2.70 8.25
C ALA A 61 2.56 3.14 8.33
N VAL A 62 2.06 3.41 9.53
CA VAL A 62 0.69 3.91 9.76
C VAL A 62 0.47 5.22 9.01
N ALA A 63 1.38 6.18 9.14
CA ALA A 63 1.26 7.47 8.47
C ALA A 63 1.26 7.31 6.95
N ALA A 64 2.15 6.49 6.38
CA ALA A 64 2.24 6.28 4.95
C ALA A 64 0.95 5.66 4.37
N VAL A 65 0.43 4.61 5.02
CA VAL A 65 -0.82 3.95 4.63
C VAL A 65 -2.00 4.89 4.77
N TRP A 66 -2.11 5.59 5.90
CA TRP A 66 -3.19 6.54 6.16
C TRP A 66 -3.22 7.68 5.13
N ILE A 67 -2.06 8.30 4.87
CA ILE A 67 -1.93 9.36 3.86
C ILE A 67 -2.29 8.83 2.47
N GLY A 68 -1.78 7.66 2.09
CA GLY A 68 -2.09 7.02 0.82
C GLY A 68 -3.58 6.75 0.63
N ASN A 69 -4.22 6.18 1.65
CA ASN A 69 -5.65 5.88 1.63
C ASN A 69 -6.51 7.14 1.54
N VAL A 70 -6.22 8.16 2.35
CA VAL A 70 -6.92 9.45 2.31
C VAL A 70 -6.73 10.12 0.94
N ALA A 71 -5.52 10.11 0.40
CA ALA A 71 -5.23 10.68 -0.92
C ALA A 71 -5.99 9.95 -2.04
N GLY A 72 -6.02 8.61 -2.00
CA GLY A 72 -6.79 7.78 -2.94
C GLY A 72 -8.29 8.08 -2.90
N ALA A 73 -8.86 8.11 -1.68
CA ALA A 73 -10.26 8.45 -1.47
C ALA A 73 -10.61 9.87 -1.96
N MET A 74 -9.78 10.86 -1.61
CA MET A 74 -9.96 12.24 -2.07
C MET A 74 -9.85 12.37 -3.58
N GLY A 75 -8.93 11.62 -4.22
CA GLY A 75 -8.78 11.58 -5.67
C GLY A 75 -10.03 11.04 -6.36
N MET A 76 -10.55 9.90 -5.88
CA MET A 76 -11.78 9.31 -6.41
C MET A 76 -13.01 10.21 -6.16
N TYR A 77 -13.08 10.86 -5.00
CA TYR A 77 -14.11 11.83 -4.72
C TYR A 77 -14.07 13.04 -5.67
N ALA A 78 -12.89 13.59 -5.95
CA ALA A 78 -12.74 14.69 -6.90
C ALA A 78 -13.12 14.26 -8.32
N LEU A 79 -12.78 13.03 -8.71
CA LEU A 79 -13.15 12.45 -10.00
C LEU A 79 -14.68 12.29 -10.12
N GLY A 80 -15.32 11.72 -9.09
CA GLY A 80 -16.76 11.59 -9.02
C GLY A 80 -17.48 12.95 -9.00
N ARG A 81 -16.95 13.94 -8.28
CA ARG A 81 -17.51 15.30 -8.27
C ARG A 81 -17.44 15.98 -9.65
N ARG A 82 -16.40 15.71 -10.43
CA ARG A 82 -16.19 16.35 -11.75
C ARG A 82 -16.92 15.64 -12.89
N TYR A 83 -17.01 14.31 -12.83
CA TYR A 83 -17.49 13.49 -13.95
C TYR A 83 -18.69 12.61 -13.61
N GLY A 84 -19.11 12.54 -12.35
CA GLY A 84 -20.34 11.87 -11.94
C GLY A 84 -21.54 12.73 -12.32
N ALA A 85 -22.35 12.21 -13.25
CA ALA A 85 -23.61 12.80 -13.68
C ALA A 85 -24.69 12.73 -12.60
#